data_AF-A0A838WFT1-F1
#
_entry.id   AF-A0A838WFT1-F1
#
_cell.length_a   1.000
_cell.length_b   1.000
_cell.length_c   1.000
_cell.angle_alpha   90.00
_cell.angle_beta   90.00
_cell.angle_gamma   90.00
#
_symmetry.space_group_name_H-M   'P 1'
#
loop_
_entity.id
_entity.type
_entity.pdbx_description
1 polymer ?
#
loop_
_entity_poly.entity_id
_entity_poly.type
_entity_poly.pdbx_seq_one_letter_code
_entity_poly.pdbx_strand_id
1 'polypeptide(L)'
;MPEGPDWHVELFRRFCTPSSHGLPVLFDEPLRTELGRFRGFRHVARTSYGTELDWAKVSAGIDRVVPTYARFREAVERYLDFLP
;
A
#
# COMPACT_ATOMS: atom_id res chain seq x y z
N MET A 1 -9.26 1.40 -17.24
CA MET A 1 -8.84 1.49 -15.82
C MET A 1 -9.42 0.30 -15.08
N PRO A 2 -8.90 -0.11 -13.91
CA PRO A 2 -9.61 -1.05 -13.05
C PRO A 2 -10.92 -0.43 -12.55
N GLU A 3 -11.96 -1.24 -12.40
CA GLU A 3 -13.33 -0.81 -12.07
C GLU A 3 -13.90 -1.63 -10.90
N GLY A 4 -14.98 -1.15 -10.27
CA GLY A 4 -15.64 -1.86 -9.17
C GLY A 4 -15.00 -1.68 -7.79
N PRO A 5 -15.50 -2.34 -6.73
CA PRO A 5 -15.13 -2.05 -5.33
C PRO A 5 -13.65 -2.28 -5.00
N ASP A 6 -12.96 -3.14 -5.76
CA ASP A 6 -11.54 -3.48 -5.58
C ASP A 6 -10.60 -2.77 -6.56
N TRP A 7 -11.08 -1.74 -7.28
CA TRP A 7 -10.29 -1.04 -8.30
C TRP A 7 -8.93 -0.55 -7.76
N HIS A 8 -8.90 -0.07 -6.51
CA HIS A 8 -7.71 0.47 -5.85
C HIS A 8 -6.64 -0.61 -5.60
N VAL A 9 -7.07 -1.86 -5.39
CA VAL A 9 -6.18 -3.02 -5.20
C VAL A 9 -5.56 -3.43 -6.50
N GLU A 10 -6.40 -3.48 -7.52
CA GLU A 10 -5.98 -3.90 -8.83
C GLU A 10 -5.01 -2.88 -9.42
N LEU A 11 -5.28 -1.59 -9.26
CA LEU A 11 -4.36 -0.53 -9.64
C LEU A 11 -3.01 -0.68 -8.94
N PHE A 12 -3.02 -0.86 -7.62
CA PHE A 12 -1.80 -1.08 -6.83
C PHE A 12 -0.99 -2.28 -7.32
N ARG A 13 -1.65 -3.42 -7.59
CA ARG A 13 -0.99 -4.64 -8.06
C ARG A 13 -0.30 -4.46 -9.40
N ARG A 14 -0.81 -3.62 -10.30
CA ARG A 14 -0.19 -3.40 -11.62
C ARG A 14 1.20 -2.77 -11.54
N PHE A 15 1.48 -2.01 -10.47
CA PHE A 15 2.79 -1.39 -10.18
C PHE A 15 3.69 -2.22 -9.25
N CYS A 16 3.28 -3.43 -8.88
CA CYS A 16 4.08 -4.36 -8.07
C CYS A 16 4.88 -5.32 -8.95
N THR A 17 5.80 -6.09 -8.35
CA THR A 17 6.47 -7.21 -9.03
C THR A 17 5.59 -8.48 -9.01
N PRO A 18 5.37 -9.17 -10.14
CA PRO A 18 5.69 -8.76 -11.51
C PRO A 18 4.76 -7.66 -12.03
N SER A 19 5.32 -6.69 -12.76
CA SER A 19 4.52 -5.59 -13.34
C SER A 19 3.53 -6.10 -14.36
N SER A 20 2.37 -5.44 -14.44
CA SER A 20 1.32 -5.81 -15.38
C SER A 20 0.98 -4.64 -16.31
N HIS A 21 0.49 -4.93 -17.52
CA HIS A 21 0.00 -3.93 -18.48
C HIS A 21 1.04 -2.89 -18.94
N GLY A 22 2.33 -3.26 -18.99
CA GLY A 22 3.39 -2.35 -19.46
C GLY A 22 3.71 -1.19 -18.50
N LEU A 23 3.11 -1.17 -17.30
CA LEU A 23 3.45 -0.20 -16.26
C LEU A 23 4.78 -0.57 -15.60
N PRO A 24 5.54 0.41 -15.08
CA PRO A 24 6.77 0.12 -14.36
C PRO A 24 6.48 -0.55 -13.01
N VAL A 25 7.48 -1.25 -12.49
CA VAL A 25 7.48 -1.67 -11.09
C VAL A 25 7.84 -0.45 -10.23
N LEU A 26 6.87 0.08 -9.48
CA LEU A 26 7.10 1.13 -8.48
C LEU A 26 7.26 0.56 -7.08
N PHE A 27 6.61 -0.57 -6.81
CA PHE A 27 6.57 -1.19 -5.49
C PHE A 27 7.25 -2.55 -5.52
N ASP A 28 8.48 -2.59 -5.01
CA ASP A 28 9.22 -3.84 -4.80
C ASP A 28 8.50 -4.75 -3.78
N GLU A 29 8.88 -6.03 -3.74
CA GLU A 29 8.24 -7.02 -2.87
C GLU A 29 8.23 -6.62 -1.37
N PRO A 30 9.30 -6.04 -0.80
CA PRO A 30 9.27 -5.48 0.56
C PRO A 30 8.25 -4.35 0.74
N LEU A 31 8.24 -3.35 -0.14
CA LEU A 31 7.32 -2.21 -0.05
C LEU A 31 5.87 -2.66 -0.24
N ARG A 32 5.63 -3.60 -1.17
CA ARG A 32 4.33 -4.23 -1.39
C ARG A 32 3.80 -4.89 -0.11
N THR A 33 4.66 -5.63 0.58
CA THR A 33 4.31 -6.34 1.81
C THR A 33 3.92 -5.37 2.93
N GLU A 34 4.71 -4.31 3.14
CA GLU A 34 4.39 -3.31 4.18
C GLU A 34 3.09 -2.54 3.85
N LEU A 35 2.90 -2.10 2.61
CA LEU A 35 1.66 -1.45 2.18
C LEU A 35 0.43 -2.36 2.32
N GLY A 36 0.59 -3.66 2.07
CA GLY A 36 -0.45 -4.66 2.29
C GLY A 36 -0.89 -4.77 3.74
N ARG A 37 0.04 -4.69 4.70
CA ARG A 37 -0.25 -4.71 6.15
C ARG A 37 -1.08 -3.49 6.56
N PHE A 38 -0.75 -2.30 6.07
CA PHE A 38 -1.54 -1.09 6.35
C PHE A 38 -2.95 -1.15 5.75
N ARG A 39 -3.11 -1.76 4.57
CA ARG A 39 -4.43 -1.97 3.96
C ARG A 39 -5.30 -2.94 4.78
N GLY A 40 -4.70 -4.01 5.31
CA GLY A 40 -5.36 -4.92 6.23
C GLY A 40 -5.78 -4.23 7.53
N PHE A 41 -4.91 -3.40 8.10
CA PHE A 41 -5.23 -2.58 9.28
C PHE A 41 -6.42 -1.65 9.04
N ARG A 42 -6.53 -1.00 7.87
CA ARG A 42 -7.68 -0.16 7.51
C ARG A 42 -9.00 -0.93 7.56
N HIS A 43 -9.00 -2.19 7.13
CA HIS A 43 -10.19 -3.03 7.19
C HIS A 43 -10.55 -3.36 8.64
N VAL A 44 -9.57 -3.73 9.47
CA VAL A 44 -9.78 -3.96 10.91
C VAL A 44 -10.31 -2.69 11.58
N ALA A 45 -9.64 -1.54 11.44
CA ALA A 45 -10.04 -0.28 12.08
C ALA A 45 -11.44 0.19 11.67
N ARG A 46 -11.89 -0.07 10.43
CA ARG A 46 -13.24 0.31 9.98
C ARG A 46 -14.34 -0.65 10.44
N THR A 47 -14.03 -1.93 10.62
CA THR A 47 -15.02 -2.97 10.95
C THR A 47 -15.09 -3.25 12.46
N SER A 48 -14.07 -2.87 13.24
CA SER A 48 -13.93 -3.18 14.67
C SER A 48 -14.75 -2.29 15.60
N TYR A 49 -15.97 -1.87 15.25
CA TYR A 49 -16.88 -1.26 16.23
C TYR A 49 -17.13 -2.26 17.37
N GLY A 50 -16.26 -2.25 18.40
CA GLY A 50 -16.32 -3.12 19.58
C GLY A 50 -15.18 -4.16 19.76
N THR A 51 -14.21 -4.31 18.84
CA THR A 51 -13.11 -5.29 19.04
C THR A 51 -11.84 -4.58 19.50
N GLU A 52 -11.19 -5.11 20.55
CA GLU A 52 -9.87 -4.67 21.01
C GLU A 52 -8.89 -4.63 19.83
N LEU A 53 -8.43 -3.42 19.49
CA LEU A 53 -7.29 -3.25 18.62
C LEU A 53 -6.10 -3.91 19.30
N ASP A 54 -5.53 -4.92 18.65
CA ASP A 54 -4.30 -5.58 19.10
C ASP A 54 -3.16 -4.54 19.13
N TRP A 55 -2.88 -4.01 20.31
CA TRP A 55 -1.89 -2.96 20.52
C TRP A 55 -0.50 -3.34 20.01
N ALA A 56 -0.12 -4.62 20.10
CA ALA A 56 1.16 -5.09 19.57
C ALA A 56 1.21 -4.96 18.04
N LYS A 57 0.10 -5.25 17.34
CA LYS A 57 -0.02 -5.01 15.89
C LYS A 57 -0.04 -3.53 15.53
N VAL A 58 -0.71 -2.69 16.32
CA VAL A 58 -0.78 -1.24 16.08
C VAL A 58 0.59 -0.59 16.30
N SER A 59 1.24 -0.86 17.43
CA SER A 59 2.54 -0.29 17.79
C SER A 59 3.62 -0.65 16.76
N ALA A 60 3.66 -1.92 16.31
CA ALA A 60 4.59 -2.34 15.26
C ALA A 60 4.34 -1.63 13.90
N GLY A 61 3.10 -1.21 13.65
CA GLY A 61 2.73 -0.43 12.47
C GLY A 61 3.15 1.04 12.57
N ILE A 62 3.12 1.65 13.77
CA ILE A 62 3.48 3.07 13.99
C ILE A 62 4.93 3.34 13.59
N ASP A 63 5.88 2.52 14.04
CA ASP A 63 7.31 2.73 13.71
C ASP A 63 7.60 2.55 12.22
N ARG A 64 6.77 1.77 11.52
CA ARG A 64 6.93 1.47 10.10
C ARG A 64 6.17 2.43 9.19
N VAL A 65 5.14 3.11 9.67
CA VAL A 65 4.26 3.92 8.81
C VAL A 65 4.99 5.09 8.17
N VAL A 66 5.81 5.80 8.94
CA VAL A 66 6.58 6.95 8.46
C VAL A 66 7.59 6.53 7.38
N PRO A 67 8.50 5.58 7.62
CA PRO A 67 9.46 5.18 6.59
C PRO A 67 8.80 4.49 5.39
N THR A 68 7.74 3.69 5.59
CA THR A 68 7.00 3.09 4.45
C THR A 68 6.31 4.15 3.60
N TYR A 69 5.68 5.15 4.21
CA TYR A 69 5.03 6.24 3.48
C TYR A 69 6.05 7.09 2.72
N ALA A 70 7.20 7.39 3.32
CA ALA A 70 8.27 8.12 2.64
C ALA A 70 8.74 7.38 1.37
N ARG A 71 9.00 6.06 1.46
CA ARG A 71 9.39 5.23 0.32
C ARG A 71 8.29 5.17 -0.76
N PHE A 72 7.04 5.02 -0.35
CA PHE A 72 5.90 5.05 -1.28
C PHE A 72 5.83 6.38 -2.02
N ARG A 73 5.91 7.49 -1.28
CA ARG A 73 5.82 8.84 -1.82
C ARG A 73 6.94 9.09 -2.83
N GLU A 74 8.19 8.78 -2.46
CA GLU A 74 9.35 8.95 -3.34
C GLU A 74 9.21 8.13 -4.64
N ALA A 75 8.71 6.89 -4.55
CA ALA A 75 8.50 6.04 -5.73
C ALA A 75 7.44 6.63 -6.68
N VAL A 76 6.37 7.20 -6.13
CA VAL A 76 5.30 7.84 -6.91
C VAL A 76 5.76 9.18 -7.48
N GLU A 77 6.34 10.06 -6.66
CA GLU A 77 6.87 11.37 -7.08
C GLU A 77 7.88 11.19 -8.22
N ARG A 78 8.84 10.27 -8.06
CA ARG A 78 9.80 9.93 -9.13
C ARG A 78 9.10 9.53 -10.43
N TYR A 79 8.07 8.69 -10.35
CA TYR A 79 7.34 8.28 -11.55
C TYR A 79 6.58 9.43 -12.20
N LEU A 80 5.94 10.29 -11.39
CA LEU A 80 5.22 11.47 -11.88
C LEU A 80 6.15 12.47 -12.56
N ASP A 81 7.38 12.64 -12.06
CA ASP A 81 8.39 13.51 -12.68
C ASP A 81 8.83 13.04 -14.08
N PHE A 82 8.65 11.74 -14.39
CA PHE A 82 8.97 11.16 -15.70
C PHE A 82 7.75 11.05 -16.64
N LEU A 83 6.55 11.46 -16.20
CA LEU A 83 5.39 11.49 -17.07
C LEU A 83 5.42 12.77 -17.94
N PRO A 84 5.28 12.63 -19.27
CA PRO A 84 5.25 13.77 -20.21
C PRO A 84 3.98 14.63 -20.09
#